data_AF-A0A3M7QDH4-F1
#
_entry.id   AF-A0A3M7QDH4-F1
#
_cell.length_a   1.000
_cell.length_b   1.000
_cell.length_c   1.000
_cell.angle_alpha   90.00
_cell.angle_beta   90.00
_cell.angle_gamma   90.00
#
_symmetry.space_group_name_H-M   'P 1'
#
loop_
_entity.id
_entity.type
_entity.pdbx_description
1 polymer ?
#
loop_
_entity_poly.entity_id
_entity_poly.type
_entity_poly.pdbx_seq_one_letter_code
_entity_poly.pdbx_strand_id
1 'polypeptide(L)'
;MVLEYLVKQNRPFSAQDVTTNLNIDLGKSSIANILEKLAVDNRIIEKTYGKQKIYMALQSIDTKNIKTNLRDLDEKIVVSKSELNRIVQENLSMEAKLKSHGDQVPVKELEKRIEDIQIEIKDLEQRLSNLKSKNTKVITKEERNKADKDLEKYSKKLRSLRRIGKEMIETILENSNVKKKDLIEDLCIVLD
;
A
#
# COMPACT_ATOMS: atom_id res chain seq x y z
N MET A 1 43.86 3.54 -31.94
CA MET A 1 43.27 4.53 -31.02
C MET A 1 42.92 5.87 -31.65
N VAL A 2 43.86 6.74 -32.05
CA VAL A 2 43.49 8.06 -32.64
C VAL A 2 42.69 7.92 -33.94
N LEU A 3 43.13 7.05 -34.85
CA LEU A 3 42.38 6.76 -36.08
C LEU A 3 40.99 6.18 -35.79
N GLU A 4 40.90 5.19 -34.90
CA GLU A 4 39.61 4.58 -34.52
C GLU A 4 38.66 5.61 -33.91
N TYR A 5 39.18 6.53 -33.11
CA TYR A 5 38.40 7.63 -32.55
C TYR A 5 37.85 8.54 -33.66
N LEU A 6 38.69 8.96 -34.61
CA LEU A 6 38.25 9.79 -35.74
C LEU A 6 37.21 9.06 -36.61
N VAL A 7 37.38 7.76 -36.86
CA VAL A 7 36.44 6.93 -37.61
C VAL A 7 35.12 6.78 -36.87
N LYS A 8 35.15 6.50 -35.56
CA LYS A 8 33.96 6.32 -34.73
C LYS A 8 33.14 7.60 -34.60
N GLN A 9 33.80 8.74 -34.40
CA GLN A 9 33.13 10.02 -34.26
C GLN A 9 32.70 10.60 -35.61
N ASN A 10 33.42 10.25 -36.69
CA ASN A 10 33.17 10.66 -38.07
C ASN A 10 32.88 12.17 -38.23
N ARG A 11 33.64 13.00 -37.50
CA ARG A 11 33.54 14.47 -37.49
C ARG A 11 34.94 15.09 -37.61
N PRO A 12 35.06 16.33 -38.12
CA PRO A 12 36.33 17.04 -38.17
C PRO A 12 36.79 17.48 -36.76
N PHE A 13 38.07 17.29 -36.44
CA PHE A 13 38.66 17.70 -35.16
C PHE A 13 40.01 18.38 -35.34
N SER A 14 40.37 19.28 -34.41
CA SER A 14 41.75 19.75 -34.27
C SER A 14 42.58 18.81 -33.39
N ALA A 15 43.91 18.93 -33.43
CA ALA A 15 44.79 18.18 -32.54
C ALA A 15 44.49 18.47 -31.05
N GLN A 16 44.03 19.67 -30.71
CA GLN A 16 43.60 20.02 -29.35
C GLN A 16 42.36 19.22 -28.94
N ASP A 17 41.34 19.19 -29.80
CA ASP A 17 40.08 18.49 -29.51
C ASP A 17 40.30 17.00 -29.32
N VAL A 18 41.14 16.39 -30.17
CA VAL A 18 41.50 14.97 -30.05
C VAL A 18 42.24 14.71 -28.73
N THR A 19 43.12 15.62 -28.30
CA THR A 19 43.84 15.50 -27.02
C THR A 19 42.89 15.55 -25.83
N THR A 20 41.98 16.53 -25.82
CA THR A 20 41.00 16.69 -24.75
C THR A 20 39.97 15.57 -24.73
N ASN A 21 39.50 15.10 -25.88
CA ASN A 21 38.42 14.10 -25.93
C ASN A 21 38.90 12.68 -25.62
N LEU A 22 40.18 12.37 -25.91
CA LEU A 22 40.73 11.07 -25.62
C LEU A 22 41.22 10.93 -24.17
N ASN A 23 41.45 12.04 -23.44
CA ASN A 23 41.94 12.05 -22.05
C ASN A 23 43.12 11.09 -21.82
N ILE A 24 44.06 11.04 -22.77
CA ILE A 24 45.27 10.21 -22.68
C ILE A 24 46.39 11.08 -22.14
N ASP A 25 47.31 10.51 -21.35
CA ASP A 25 48.59 11.11 -20.93
C ASP A 25 49.57 11.39 -22.11
N LEU A 26 49.06 11.52 -23.34
CA LEU A 26 49.83 11.95 -24.49
C LEU A 26 49.68 13.46 -24.64
N GLY A 27 50.80 14.17 -24.51
CA GLY A 27 50.85 15.60 -24.76
C GLY A 27 50.38 15.96 -26.18
N LYS A 28 49.83 17.18 -26.33
CA LYS A 28 49.30 17.72 -27.58
C LYS A 28 50.24 17.52 -28.78
N SER A 29 51.54 17.73 -28.58
CA SER A 29 52.55 17.59 -29.64
C SER A 29 52.66 16.16 -30.15
N SER A 30 52.53 15.16 -29.26
CA SER A 30 52.54 13.75 -29.65
C SER A 30 51.30 13.39 -30.47
N ILE A 31 50.13 13.91 -30.10
CA ILE A 31 48.89 13.69 -30.84
C ILE A 31 48.91 14.40 -32.20
N ALA A 32 49.43 15.63 -32.26
CA ALA A 32 49.63 16.34 -33.52
C ALA A 32 50.54 15.54 -34.47
N ASN A 33 51.68 15.04 -33.98
CA ASN A 33 52.59 14.22 -34.79
C ASN A 33 51.95 12.91 -35.27
N ILE A 34 51.11 12.27 -34.44
CA ILE A 34 50.37 11.06 -34.83
C ILE A 34 49.35 11.39 -35.93
N LEU A 35 48.62 12.51 -35.80
CA LEU A 35 47.64 12.95 -36.79
C LEU A 35 48.31 13.31 -38.12
N GLU A 36 49.45 14.00 -38.09
CA GLU A 36 50.23 14.30 -39.31
C GLU A 36 50.74 13.02 -39.98
N LYS A 37 51.27 12.06 -39.22
CA LYS A 37 51.67 10.75 -39.78
C LYS A 37 50.50 10.02 -40.43
N LEU A 38 49.34 9.99 -39.77
CA LEU A 38 48.14 9.36 -40.31
C LEU A 38 47.63 10.06 -41.58
N ALA A 39 47.83 11.37 -41.70
CA ALA A 39 47.50 12.14 -42.89
C ALA A 39 48.47 11.85 -44.04
N VAL A 40 49.78 11.78 -43.76
CA VAL A 40 50.82 11.39 -44.73
C VAL A 40 50.59 9.98 -45.25
N ASP A 41 50.20 9.05 -44.37
CA ASP A 41 49.85 7.67 -44.73
C ASP A 41 48.52 7.56 -45.50
N ASN A 42 47.86 8.68 -45.83
CA ASN A 42 46.53 8.73 -46.48
C ASN A 42 45.47 7.89 -45.74
N ARG A 43 45.52 7.88 -44.40
CA ARG A 43 44.51 7.19 -43.57
C ARG A 43 43.44 8.14 -43.05
N ILE A 44 43.74 9.44 -43.03
CA ILE A 44 42.84 10.54 -42.66
C ILE A 44 43.04 11.72 -43.60
N ILE A 45 42.07 12.61 -43.64
CA ILE A 45 42.12 13.87 -44.38
C ILE A 45 42.69 14.95 -43.45
N GLU A 46 43.74 15.63 -43.87
CA GLU A 46 44.23 16.86 -43.25
C GLU A 46 43.85 18.07 -44.11
N LYS A 47 43.30 19.10 -43.48
CA LYS A 47 43.03 20.38 -44.12
C LYS A 47 43.49 21.54 -43.24
N THR A 48 44.28 22.43 -43.82
CA THR A 48 44.80 23.61 -43.13
C THR A 48 43.89 24.81 -43.36
N TYR A 49 43.51 25.47 -42.27
CA TYR A 49 42.72 26.70 -42.25
C TYR A 49 43.51 27.78 -41.50
N GLY A 50 44.19 28.64 -42.25
CA GLY A 50 45.08 29.65 -41.68
C GLY A 50 46.20 29.00 -40.86
N LYS A 51 46.25 29.27 -39.55
CA LYS A 51 47.24 28.70 -38.62
C LYS A 51 46.83 27.36 -38.00
N GLN A 52 45.62 26.87 -38.27
CA GLN A 52 45.07 25.67 -37.63
C GLN A 52 44.93 24.53 -38.64
N LYS A 53 45.17 23.29 -38.19
CA LYS A 53 44.97 22.07 -38.96
C LYS A 53 43.75 21.30 -38.43
N ILE A 54 42.91 20.84 -39.34
CA ILE A 54 41.73 20.02 -39.05
C ILE A 54 41.94 18.64 -39.68
N TYR A 55 41.63 17.61 -38.90
CA TYR A 55 41.78 16.21 -39.27
C TYR A 55 40.41 15.51 -39.27
N MET A 56 40.17 14.66 -40.25
CA MET A 56 38.91 13.91 -40.38
C MET A 56 39.17 12.51 -40.93
N ALA A 57 38.41 11.51 -40.50
CA ALA A 57 38.47 10.18 -41.09
C ALA A 57 38.09 10.20 -42.58
N LEU A 58 38.70 9.33 -43.38
CA LEU A 58 38.30 9.11 -44.77
C LEU A 58 36.91 8.47 -44.80
N GLN A 59 36.00 9.07 -45.56
CA GLN A 59 34.65 8.55 -45.77
C GLN A 59 34.57 7.85 -47.12
N SER A 60 34.43 6.53 -47.12
CA SER A 60 34.12 5.77 -48.33
C SER A 60 32.60 5.75 -48.53
N ILE A 61 32.10 6.65 -49.36
CA ILE A 61 30.67 6.72 -49.68
C ILE A 61 30.42 5.89 -50.94
N ASP A 62 29.70 4.78 -50.82
CA ASP A 62 29.18 4.05 -51.99
C ASP A 62 27.99 4.83 -52.58
N THR A 63 28.28 5.68 -53.58
CA THR A 63 27.29 6.57 -54.19
C THR A 63 26.24 5.85 -55.02
N LYS A 64 26.43 4.57 -55.36
CA LYS A 64 25.51 3.85 -56.25
C LYS A 64 24.21 3.45 -55.56
N ASN A 65 24.28 3.13 -54.27
CA ASN A 65 23.16 2.52 -53.52
C ASN A 65 22.64 3.38 -52.35
N ILE A 66 23.04 4.66 -52.26
CA ILE A 66 22.65 5.53 -51.13
C ILE A 66 21.13 5.61 -50.96
N LYS A 67 20.39 5.81 -52.06
CA LYS A 67 18.94 6.03 -51.98
C LYS A 67 18.18 4.80 -51.51
N THR A 68 18.59 3.60 -51.95
CA THR A 68 17.98 2.34 -51.54
C THR A 68 18.34 2.04 -50.08
N ASN A 69 19.61 2.16 -49.71
CA ASN A 69 20.05 1.92 -48.34
C ASN A 69 19.39 2.87 -47.32
N LEU A 70 19.19 4.14 -47.68
CA LEU A 70 18.49 5.10 -46.83
C LEU A 70 17.02 4.70 -46.61
N ARG A 71 16.31 4.28 -47.66
CA ARG A 71 14.94 3.80 -47.54
C ARG A 71 14.85 2.56 -46.66
N ASP A 72 15.73 1.58 -46.85
CA ASP A 72 15.76 0.36 -46.04
C ASP A 72 16.05 0.67 -44.56
N LEU A 73 16.93 1.65 -44.29
CA LEU A 73 17.22 2.10 -42.93
C LEU A 73 16.03 2.83 -42.31
N ASP A 74 15.36 3.70 -43.06
CA ASP A 74 14.15 4.40 -42.58
C ASP A 74 13.03 3.40 -42.24
N GLU A 75 12.81 2.39 -43.09
CA GLU A 75 11.86 1.30 -42.80
C GLU A 75 12.25 0.54 -41.53
N LYS A 76 13.53 0.16 -41.38
CA LYS A 76 14.02 -0.49 -40.15
C LYS A 76 13.83 0.38 -38.92
N ILE A 77 14.02 1.70 -39.03
CA ILE A 77 13.81 2.64 -37.92
C ILE A 77 12.33 2.65 -37.54
N VAL A 78 11.42 2.70 -38.51
CA VAL A 78 9.97 2.69 -38.26
C VAL A 78 9.55 1.39 -37.56
N VAL A 79 10.01 0.24 -38.07
CA VAL A 79 9.71 -1.09 -37.49
C VAL A 79 10.30 -1.21 -36.08
N SER A 80 11.56 -0.82 -35.88
CA SER A 80 12.20 -0.91 -34.57
C SER A 80 11.53 0.00 -33.54
N LYS A 81 11.08 1.20 -33.95
CA LYS A 81 10.35 2.13 -33.08
C LYS A 81 8.96 1.60 -32.71
N SER A 82 8.25 0.97 -33.65
CA SER A 82 6.93 0.40 -33.35
C SER A 82 7.07 -0.79 -32.39
N GLU A 83 8.08 -1.63 -32.57
CA GLU A 83 8.36 -2.74 -31.66
C GLU A 83 8.78 -2.27 -30.27
N LEU A 84 9.66 -1.25 -30.19
CA LEU A 84 10.04 -0.63 -28.92
C LEU A 84 8.81 -0.10 -28.18
N ASN A 85 7.93 0.63 -28.88
CA ASN A 85 6.71 1.16 -28.29
C ASN A 85 5.79 0.03 -27.77
N ARG A 86 5.65 -1.07 -28.52
CA ARG A 86 4.88 -2.24 -28.08
C ARG A 86 5.44 -2.82 -26.78
N ILE A 87 6.76 -3.04 -26.73
CA ILE A 87 7.42 -3.61 -25.54
C ILE A 87 7.29 -2.68 -24.34
N VAL A 88 7.45 -1.36 -24.53
CA VAL A 88 7.27 -0.37 -23.45
C VAL A 88 5.84 -0.41 -22.89
N GLN A 89 4.82 -0.49 -23.75
CA GLN A 89 3.43 -0.61 -23.30
C GLN A 89 3.15 -1.92 -22.57
N GLU A 90 3.73 -3.04 -23.05
CA GLU A 90 3.63 -4.34 -22.35
C GLU A 90 4.28 -4.29 -20.97
N ASN A 91 5.45 -3.66 -20.86
CA ASN A 91 6.14 -3.50 -19.58
C ASN A 91 5.32 -2.68 -18.58
N LEU A 92 4.78 -1.53 -19.02
CA LEU A 92 3.91 -0.69 -18.18
C LEU A 92 2.68 -1.47 -17.68
N SER A 93 2.08 -2.29 -18.55
CA SER A 93 0.95 -3.15 -18.19
C SER A 93 1.35 -4.22 -17.16
N MET A 94 2.53 -4.84 -17.32
CA MET A 94 3.05 -5.82 -16.37
C MET A 94 3.40 -5.19 -15.02
N GLU A 95 4.02 -4.01 -15.00
CA GLU A 95 4.31 -3.26 -13.77
C GLU A 95 3.01 -2.89 -13.02
N ALA A 96 1.98 -2.46 -13.75
CA ALA A 96 0.67 -2.17 -13.15
C ALA A 96 0.06 -3.43 -12.50
N LYS A 97 0.12 -4.58 -13.18
CA LYS A 97 -0.33 -5.87 -12.63
C LYS A 97 0.49 -6.28 -11.40
N LEU A 98 1.81 -6.14 -11.46
CA LEU A 98 2.71 -6.47 -10.36
C LEU A 98 2.40 -5.61 -9.14
N LYS A 99 2.21 -4.30 -9.32
CA LYS A 99 1.82 -3.38 -8.24
C LYS A 99 0.48 -3.77 -7.63
N SER A 100 -0.51 -4.11 -8.45
CA SER A 100 -1.82 -4.56 -7.96
C SER A 100 -1.75 -5.87 -7.17
N HIS A 101 -0.76 -6.73 -7.42
CA HIS A 101 -0.53 -7.96 -6.65
C HIS A 101 0.32 -7.71 -5.41
N GLY A 102 1.29 -6.79 -5.46
CA GLY A 102 2.14 -6.41 -4.33
C GLY A 102 1.38 -5.67 -3.22
N ASP A 103 0.29 -4.98 -3.56
CA ASP A 103 -0.62 -4.36 -2.59
C ASP A 103 -1.52 -5.37 -1.87
N GLN A 104 -1.50 -6.66 -2.26
CA GLN A 104 -2.24 -7.72 -1.59
C GLN A 104 -1.40 -8.30 -0.44
N VAL A 105 -2.03 -8.48 0.72
CA VAL A 105 -1.42 -9.12 1.90
C VAL A 105 -0.81 -10.46 1.47
N PRO A 106 0.49 -10.72 1.78
CA PRO A 106 1.13 -11.97 1.42
C PRO A 106 0.32 -13.18 1.90
N VAL A 107 0.23 -14.23 1.07
CA VAL A 107 -0.55 -15.44 1.36
C VAL A 107 -0.22 -16.02 2.75
N LYS A 108 1.05 -16.01 3.16
CA LYS A 108 1.50 -16.47 4.48
C LYS A 108 0.91 -15.67 5.65
N GLU A 109 0.71 -14.36 5.46
CA GLU A 109 0.10 -13.50 6.47
C GLU A 109 -1.42 -13.71 6.54
N LEU A 110 -2.06 -14.00 5.41
CA LEU A 110 -3.46 -14.44 5.37
C LEU A 110 -3.64 -15.81 6.06
N GLU A 111 -2.74 -16.77 5.82
CA GLU A 111 -2.74 -18.08 6.48
C GLU A 111 -2.64 -17.93 8.00
N LYS A 112 -1.68 -17.11 8.48
CA LYS A 112 -1.54 -16.81 9.91
C LYS A 112 -2.80 -16.15 10.49
N ARG A 113 -3.40 -15.20 9.76
CA ARG A 113 -4.64 -14.54 10.18
C ARG A 113 -5.80 -15.54 10.32
N ILE A 114 -5.89 -16.51 9.41
CA ILE A 114 -6.89 -17.58 9.48
C ILE A 114 -6.66 -18.45 10.71
N GLU A 115 -5.42 -18.85 10.97
CA GLU A 115 -5.07 -19.63 12.17
C GLU A 115 -5.42 -18.88 13.46
N ASP A 116 -5.05 -17.59 13.56
CA ASP A 116 -5.37 -16.74 14.71
C ASP A 116 -6.89 -16.64 14.96
N ILE A 117 -7.67 -16.43 13.90
CA ILE A 117 -9.14 -16.35 13.99
C ILE A 117 -9.74 -17.72 14.38
N GLN A 118 -9.21 -18.83 13.87
CA GLN A 118 -9.68 -20.16 14.24
C GLN A 118 -9.41 -20.47 15.73
N ILE A 119 -8.26 -20.04 16.25
CA ILE A 119 -7.95 -20.14 17.68
C ILE A 119 -8.95 -19.32 18.51
N GLU A 120 -9.25 -18.09 18.08
CA GLU A 120 -10.21 -17.21 18.76
C GLU A 120 -11.62 -17.79 18.77
N ILE A 121 -12.09 -18.33 17.63
CA ILE A 121 -13.38 -19.03 17.54
C ILE A 121 -13.43 -20.18 18.54
N LYS A 122 -12.38 -21.02 18.60
CA LYS A 122 -12.34 -22.17 19.50
C LYS A 122 -12.35 -21.76 20.97
N ASP A 123 -11.64 -20.69 21.35
CA ASP A 123 -11.68 -20.14 22.71
C ASP A 123 -13.08 -19.60 23.06
N LEU A 124 -13.70 -18.84 22.15
CA LEU A 124 -15.05 -18.29 22.33
C LEU A 124 -16.10 -19.41 22.45
N GLU A 125 -16.02 -20.45 21.62
CA GLU A 125 -16.90 -21.61 21.69
C GLU A 125 -16.72 -22.37 23.01
N GLN A 126 -15.48 -22.55 23.47
CA GLN A 126 -15.20 -23.19 24.76
C GLN A 126 -15.74 -22.36 25.92
N ARG A 127 -15.56 -21.03 25.91
CA ARG A 127 -16.14 -20.11 26.90
C ARG A 127 -17.67 -20.19 26.91
N LEU A 128 -18.29 -20.20 25.73
CA LEU A 128 -19.73 -20.29 25.57
C LEU A 128 -20.28 -21.64 26.05
N SER A 129 -19.57 -22.73 25.75
CA SER A 129 -19.88 -24.07 26.28
C SER A 129 -19.79 -24.12 27.80
N ASN A 130 -18.73 -23.56 28.39
CA ASN A 130 -18.55 -23.47 29.84
C ASN A 130 -19.65 -22.65 30.54
N LEU A 131 -20.12 -21.57 29.90
CA LEU A 131 -21.21 -20.75 30.41
C LEU A 131 -22.56 -21.47 30.34
N LYS A 132 -22.75 -22.33 29.33
CA LYS A 132 -23.96 -23.18 29.18
C LYS A 132 -23.95 -24.41 30.08
N SER A 133 -22.78 -25.02 30.32
CA SER A 133 -22.64 -26.27 31.08
C SER A 133 -22.60 -26.05 32.59
N LYS A 134 -21.98 -24.96 33.05
CA LYS A 134 -22.28 -24.42 34.37
C LYS A 134 -23.74 -24.04 34.32
N ASN A 135 -24.53 -24.53 35.27
CA ASN A 135 -25.98 -24.38 35.40
C ASN A 135 -26.43 -22.91 35.65
N THR A 136 -25.71 -21.95 35.09
CA THR A 136 -26.03 -20.54 34.96
C THR A 136 -27.27 -20.45 34.07
N LYS A 137 -28.45 -20.24 34.67
CA LYS A 137 -29.65 -19.83 33.93
C LYS A 137 -29.26 -18.64 33.05
N VAL A 138 -29.16 -18.86 31.74
CA VAL A 138 -28.98 -17.79 30.77
C VAL A 138 -30.31 -17.05 30.68
N ILE A 139 -30.52 -16.10 31.59
CA ILE A 139 -31.72 -15.27 31.60
C ILE A 139 -31.65 -14.37 30.37
N THR A 140 -32.59 -14.56 29.46
CA THR A 140 -32.72 -13.69 28.29
C THR A 140 -33.09 -12.27 28.73
N LYS A 141 -32.75 -11.27 27.91
CA LYS A 141 -33.11 -9.87 28.19
C LYS A 141 -34.62 -9.70 28.38
N GLU A 142 -35.42 -10.51 27.68
CA GLU A 142 -36.88 -10.53 27.75
C GLU A 142 -37.39 -11.10 29.08
N GLU A 143 -36.86 -12.23 29.54
CA GLU A 143 -37.20 -12.81 30.84
C GLU A 143 -36.84 -11.87 31.99
N ARG A 144 -35.68 -11.20 31.89
CA ARG A 144 -35.27 -10.19 32.88
C ARG A 144 -36.23 -9.01 32.91
N ASN A 145 -36.56 -8.46 31.75
CA ASN A 145 -37.52 -7.35 31.64
C ASN A 145 -38.91 -7.73 32.18
N LYS A 146 -39.36 -8.99 31.98
CA LYS A 146 -40.62 -9.48 32.52
C LYS A 146 -40.56 -9.58 34.05
N ALA A 147 -39.48 -10.14 34.60
CA ALA A 147 -39.27 -10.22 36.05
C ALA A 147 -39.23 -8.84 36.71
N ASP A 148 -38.56 -7.87 36.10
CA ASP A 148 -38.50 -6.48 36.59
C ASP A 148 -39.89 -5.82 36.58
N LYS A 149 -40.68 -6.02 35.53
CA LYS A 149 -42.07 -5.54 35.45
C LYS A 149 -42.98 -6.18 36.49
N ASP A 150 -42.84 -7.48 36.72
CA ASP A 150 -43.61 -8.20 37.72
C ASP A 150 -43.24 -7.72 39.13
N LEU A 151 -41.95 -7.53 39.43
CA LEU A 151 -41.48 -6.96 40.70
C LEU A 151 -42.03 -5.54 40.91
N GLU A 152 -42.02 -4.70 39.88
CA GLU A 152 -42.60 -3.36 39.95
C GLU A 152 -44.11 -3.43 40.22
N LYS A 153 -44.84 -4.31 39.54
CA LYS A 153 -46.28 -4.51 39.73
C LYS A 153 -46.61 -4.97 41.14
N TYR A 154 -45.93 -6.00 41.64
CA TYR A 154 -46.17 -6.55 42.98
C TYR A 154 -45.72 -5.58 44.08
N SER A 155 -44.63 -4.83 43.90
CA SER A 155 -44.21 -3.80 44.87
C SER A 155 -45.19 -2.62 44.95
N LYS A 156 -45.79 -2.20 43.83
CA LYS A 156 -46.86 -1.20 43.80
C LYS A 156 -48.11 -1.72 44.54
N LYS A 157 -48.49 -2.97 44.29
CA LYS A 157 -49.64 -3.59 44.98
C LYS A 157 -49.40 -3.74 46.48
N LEU A 158 -48.20 -4.17 46.90
CA LEU A 158 -47.81 -4.24 48.30
C LEU A 158 -47.88 -2.87 48.98
N ARG A 159 -47.36 -1.82 48.33
CA ARG A 159 -47.46 -0.43 48.84
C ARG A 159 -48.91 0.02 49.00
N SER A 160 -49.77 -0.27 48.02
CA SER A 160 -51.19 0.06 48.11
C SER A 160 -51.88 -0.69 49.26
N LEU A 161 -51.62 -1.99 49.41
CA LEU A 161 -52.21 -2.80 50.49
C LEU A 161 -51.72 -2.33 51.87
N ARG A 162 -50.44 -1.98 52.00
CA ARG A 162 -49.90 -1.38 53.23
C ARG A 162 -50.55 -0.03 53.54
N ARG A 163 -50.83 0.81 52.53
CA ARG A 163 -51.55 2.08 52.73
C ARG A 163 -52.97 1.84 53.22
N ILE A 164 -53.73 0.96 52.54
CA ILE A 164 -55.10 0.59 52.94
C ILE A 164 -55.11 0.01 54.37
N GLY A 165 -54.17 -0.88 54.69
CA GLY A 165 -54.06 -1.43 56.03
C GLY A 165 -53.78 -0.36 57.09
N LYS A 166 -52.92 0.63 56.80
CA LYS A 166 -52.68 1.77 57.70
C LYS A 166 -53.93 2.64 57.88
N GLU A 167 -54.62 2.97 56.79
CA GLU A 167 -55.87 3.75 56.82
C GLU A 167 -56.97 3.04 57.64
N MET A 168 -57.08 1.72 57.50
CA MET A 168 -58.00 0.90 58.31
C MET A 168 -57.64 0.94 59.79
N ILE A 169 -56.36 0.78 60.12
CA ILE A 169 -55.87 0.87 61.52
C ILE A 169 -56.15 2.26 62.09
N GLU A 170 -55.87 3.33 61.34
CA GLU A 170 -56.14 4.71 61.75
C GLU A 170 -57.64 4.95 61.98
N THR A 171 -58.50 4.47 61.09
CA THR A 171 -59.96 4.58 61.24
C THR A 171 -60.47 3.85 62.49
N ILE A 172 -59.92 2.67 62.80
CA ILE A 172 -60.28 1.93 64.02
C ILE A 172 -59.81 2.70 65.26
N LEU A 173 -58.62 3.28 65.24
CA LEU A 173 -58.08 4.07 66.34
C LEU A 173 -58.83 5.39 66.56
N GLU A 174 -59.38 6.00 65.52
CA GLU A 174 -60.22 7.20 65.64
C GLU A 174 -61.58 6.91 66.27
N ASN A 175 -62.11 5.70 66.07
CA ASN A 175 -63.42 5.28 66.57
C ASN A 175 -63.35 4.41 67.84
N SER A 176 -62.15 4.19 68.40
CA SER A 176 -61.95 3.36 69.59
C SER A 176 -60.96 4.00 70.56
N ASN A 177 -61.10 3.71 71.86
CA ASN A 177 -60.20 4.23 72.91
C ASN A 177 -58.92 3.37 73.09
N VAL A 178 -58.57 2.56 72.07
CA VAL A 178 -57.48 1.57 72.14
C VAL A 178 -56.17 2.21 71.68
N LYS A 179 -55.05 1.91 72.35
CA LYS A 179 -53.74 2.42 71.95
C LYS A 179 -53.24 1.66 70.71
N LYS A 180 -52.61 2.40 69.78
CA LYS A 180 -52.04 1.87 68.53
C LYS A 180 -51.13 0.66 68.70
N LYS A 181 -50.34 0.63 69.79
CA LYS A 181 -49.41 -0.46 70.07
C LYS A 181 -50.15 -1.76 70.39
N ASP A 182 -51.15 -1.67 71.27
CA ASP A 182 -51.93 -2.82 71.73
C ASP A 182 -52.75 -3.41 70.57
N LEU A 183 -53.32 -2.56 69.69
CA LEU A 183 -54.04 -3.02 68.50
C LEU A 183 -53.15 -3.74 67.47
N ILE A 184 -51.91 -3.27 67.27
CA ILE A 184 -50.98 -3.90 66.33
C ILE A 184 -50.47 -5.24 66.88
N GLU A 185 -50.28 -5.33 68.19
CA GLU A 185 -49.89 -6.56 68.91
C GLU A 185 -51.03 -7.58 68.92
N ASP A 186 -52.26 -7.17 69.21
CA ASP A 186 -53.46 -8.02 69.18
C ASP A 186 -53.78 -8.55 67.77
N LEU A 187 -53.53 -7.74 66.73
CA LEU A 187 -53.72 -8.13 65.34
C LEU A 187 -52.50 -8.84 64.74
N CYS A 188 -51.40 -8.98 65.48
CA CYS A 188 -50.14 -9.58 65.02
C CYS A 188 -49.62 -9.02 63.69
N ILE A 189 -49.72 -7.71 63.46
CA ILE A 189 -49.30 -7.07 62.19
C ILE A 189 -47.88 -6.53 62.29
N VAL A 190 -47.01 -6.87 61.32
CA VAL A 190 -45.68 -6.27 61.17
C VAL A 190 -45.72 -5.17 60.12
N LEU A 191 -45.39 -3.93 60.52
CA LEU A 191 -45.42 -2.74 59.65
C LEU A 191 -44.01 -2.35 59.16
N ASP A 192 -43.24 -3.31 58.65
CA ASP A 192 -41.99 -3.07 57.91
C ASP A 192 -42.22 -3.26 56.40
#